data_AF-A0A9P5MGT9-F1
#
_entry.id   AF-A0A9P5MGT9-F1
#
_cell.length_a   1.000
_cell.length_b   1.000
_cell.length_c   1.000
_cell.angle_alpha   90.00
_cell.angle_beta   90.00
_cell.angle_gamma   90.00
#
_symmetry.space_group_name_H-M   'P 1'
#
loop_
_entity.id
_entity.type
_entity.pdbx_description
1 polymer ?
#
loop_
_entity_poly.entity_id
_entity_poly.type
_entity_poly.pdbx_seq_one_letter_code
_entity_poly.pdbx_strand_id
1 'polypeptide(L)'
;SSPAITSVHSNGTSKGGSSQPSDQISVLRAELERTRAEKDTLDEHYRTLLDKVTAMRTTLGNKLKQDAEELDRREQIIQNLTAENEDLSNTISTLNTELITSNDEAERISRELDALRNRAQEDTAYESTVRERDAAELERMRQERDEWERAAQDEALRNEQLTAQVEALSRELEVEAAEREAQAREVIREKKTSANLQSVLEDFQAGKEREMKQAVGELESQLRHATNLLAEFKHRAYMAEAFSSSSSNADQVAALEKDVKEKTILIGKLRHEAVIANEHLTEALRRLRKSSSDSSVDKRLVTNVMLQFLGAARGDSKRFEVLSVLASILSWDDAEREKAGLQRSNPAPYGAAPIPGRRVSSTSKIVDLSKTDETESFSKMWVEYLLKESATSPSASAAFSPTHTNALLPNSPSTP
;
A
#
# COMPACT_ATOMS: atom_id res chain seq x y z
N SER A 1 69.81 -122.47 123.11
CA SER A 1 70.42 -123.80 123.12
C SER A 1 71.50 -123.87 124.18
N SER A 2 71.70 -125.02 124.81
CA SER A 2 72.86 -125.39 125.67
C SER A 2 74.11 -125.64 124.79
N PRO A 3 75.32 -126.04 125.27
CA PRO A 3 75.77 -126.57 126.59
C PRO A 3 76.70 -125.58 127.36
N ALA A 4 77.21 -125.78 128.60
CA ALA A 4 77.38 -126.92 129.54
C ALA A 4 78.68 -127.77 129.41
N ILE A 5 79.11 -128.40 130.53
CA ILE A 5 80.22 -129.40 130.73
C ILE A 5 81.66 -128.79 130.79
N THR A 6 82.59 -129.08 131.74
CA THR A 6 82.60 -129.82 133.05
C THR A 6 83.77 -129.37 133.98
N SER A 7 83.80 -129.85 135.23
CA SER A 7 84.91 -129.74 136.21
C SER A 7 85.53 -131.11 136.56
N VAL A 8 86.79 -131.16 137.03
CA VAL A 8 87.44 -132.30 137.71
C VAL A 8 88.33 -131.78 138.87
N HIS A 9 88.67 -132.62 139.86
CA HIS A 9 89.26 -132.25 141.16
C HIS A 9 90.45 -133.16 141.62
N SER A 10 91.36 -132.56 142.41
CA SER A 10 92.13 -133.08 143.57
C SER A 10 92.83 -134.47 143.60
N ASN A 11 94.14 -134.47 143.89
CA ASN A 11 94.87 -135.29 144.90
C ASN A 11 96.39 -134.92 144.90
N GLY A 12 97.24 -135.20 145.90
CA GLY A 12 97.00 -135.69 147.27
C GLY A 12 98.18 -136.52 147.86
N THR A 13 98.72 -136.11 149.03
CA THR A 13 99.30 -137.00 150.10
C THR A 13 100.83 -137.30 150.21
N SER A 14 101.50 -136.53 151.08
CA SER A 14 102.39 -136.98 152.21
C SER A 14 103.92 -137.22 152.12
N LYS A 15 104.52 -137.09 153.33
CA LYS A 15 105.79 -137.61 153.90
C LYS A 15 107.13 -136.95 153.51
N GLY A 16 107.83 -136.48 154.55
CA GLY A 16 109.17 -135.87 154.46
C GLY A 16 110.31 -136.77 154.97
N GLY A 17 111.51 -136.18 155.00
CA GLY A 17 112.76 -136.79 155.46
C GLY A 17 113.85 -135.71 155.58
N SER A 18 114.79 -135.88 156.51
CA SER A 18 115.67 -134.80 156.98
C SER A 18 117.01 -134.65 156.23
N SER A 19 117.50 -133.39 156.17
CA SER A 19 118.92 -132.98 156.15
C SER A 19 119.72 -133.09 154.84
N GLN A 20 120.06 -131.93 154.26
CA GLN A 20 121.42 -131.36 154.12
C GLN A 20 121.31 -129.86 153.69
N PRO A 21 122.27 -128.95 154.00
CA PRO A 21 122.02 -127.50 153.90
C PRO A 21 122.34 -126.80 152.58
N SER A 22 123.00 -127.44 151.60
CA SER A 22 123.50 -126.76 150.38
C SER A 22 122.40 -126.33 149.41
N ASP A 23 121.38 -127.15 149.25
CA ASP A 23 120.47 -127.05 148.09
C ASP A 23 119.39 -125.97 148.26
N GLN A 24 119.21 -125.46 149.48
CA GLN A 24 118.28 -124.35 149.73
C GLN A 24 118.78 -123.04 149.10
N ILE A 25 120.10 -122.85 148.97
CA ILE A 25 120.69 -121.65 148.36
C ILE A 25 120.59 -121.69 146.83
N SER A 26 120.69 -122.87 146.21
CA SER A 26 120.47 -123.02 144.77
C SER A 26 118.99 -122.88 144.40
N VAL A 27 118.08 -123.46 145.18
CA VAL A 27 116.63 -123.28 145.01
C VAL A 27 116.22 -121.82 145.15
N LEU A 28 116.64 -121.11 146.20
CA LEU A 28 116.33 -119.69 146.37
C LEU A 28 116.93 -118.79 145.27
N ARG A 29 118.08 -119.16 144.70
CA ARG A 29 118.63 -118.45 143.53
C ARG A 29 117.80 -118.71 142.26
N ALA A 30 117.39 -119.94 142.02
CA ALA A 30 116.51 -120.29 140.89
C ALA A 30 115.13 -119.63 141.03
N GLU A 31 114.59 -119.50 142.25
CA GLU A 31 113.34 -118.81 142.54
C GLU A 31 113.46 -117.28 142.41
N LEU A 32 114.63 -116.72 142.72
CA LEU A 32 114.94 -115.30 142.52
C LEU A 32 115.21 -114.97 141.03
N GLU A 33 115.86 -115.85 140.27
CA GLU A 33 115.94 -115.74 138.80
C GLU A 33 114.57 -115.93 138.15
N ARG A 34 113.76 -116.88 138.63
CA ARG A 34 112.39 -117.08 138.16
C ARG A 34 111.52 -115.84 138.40
N THR A 35 111.53 -115.29 139.60
CA THR A 35 110.74 -114.06 139.91
C THR A 35 111.28 -112.83 139.20
N ARG A 36 112.59 -112.78 138.86
CA ARG A 36 113.12 -111.79 137.91
C ARG A 36 112.61 -112.01 136.49
N ALA A 37 112.65 -113.23 135.96
CA ALA A 37 112.11 -113.53 134.62
C ALA A 37 110.59 -113.30 134.53
N GLU A 38 109.82 -113.63 135.58
CA GLU A 38 108.40 -113.30 135.70
C GLU A 38 108.19 -111.77 135.78
N LYS A 39 109.03 -111.03 136.52
CA LYS A 39 108.99 -109.56 136.51
C LYS A 39 109.37 -108.97 135.15
N ASP A 40 110.40 -109.49 134.50
CA ASP A 40 110.89 -109.00 133.21
C ASP A 40 109.85 -109.28 132.12
N THR A 41 109.17 -110.44 132.13
CA THR A 41 108.02 -110.70 131.25
C THR A 41 106.80 -109.83 131.59
N LEU A 42 106.57 -109.48 132.85
CA LEU A 42 105.53 -108.51 133.22
C LEU A 42 105.88 -107.07 132.79
N ASP A 43 107.15 -106.67 132.88
CA ASP A 43 107.64 -105.38 132.37
C ASP A 43 107.62 -105.36 130.82
N GLU A 44 107.92 -106.47 130.15
CA GLU A 44 107.78 -106.68 128.70
C GLU A 44 106.31 -106.58 128.27
N HIS A 45 105.39 -107.21 129.01
CA HIS A 45 103.94 -107.11 128.79
C HIS A 45 103.40 -105.71 129.10
N TYR A 46 103.92 -105.03 130.13
CA TYR A 46 103.55 -103.65 130.46
C TYR A 46 104.05 -102.69 129.38
N ARG A 47 105.30 -102.81 128.92
CA ARG A 47 105.84 -102.08 127.75
C ARG A 47 104.99 -102.35 126.52
N THR A 48 104.76 -103.62 126.18
CA THR A 48 103.91 -104.02 125.04
C THR A 48 102.49 -103.43 125.13
N LEU A 49 101.92 -103.31 126.33
CA LEU A 49 100.61 -102.69 126.54
C LEU A 49 100.68 -101.16 126.43
N LEU A 50 101.74 -100.52 126.94
CA LEU A 50 102.00 -99.09 126.82
C LEU A 50 102.27 -98.69 125.37
N ASP A 51 103.00 -99.53 124.62
CA ASP A 51 103.24 -99.41 123.18
C ASP A 51 101.94 -99.60 122.39
N LYS A 52 101.09 -100.57 122.76
CA LYS A 52 99.74 -100.72 122.18
C LYS A 52 98.83 -99.54 122.52
N VAL A 53 98.88 -99.00 123.74
CA VAL A 53 98.07 -97.85 124.16
C VAL A 53 98.56 -96.55 123.52
N THR A 54 99.87 -96.37 123.32
CA THR A 54 100.42 -95.23 122.57
C THR A 54 100.23 -95.38 121.07
N ALA A 55 100.30 -96.60 120.50
CA ALA A 55 99.91 -96.88 119.12
C ALA A 55 98.42 -96.64 118.89
N MET A 56 97.54 -97.07 119.81
CA MET A 56 96.11 -96.75 119.75
C MET A 56 95.87 -95.25 119.93
N ARG A 57 96.54 -94.57 120.88
CA ARG A 57 96.41 -93.11 121.07
C ARG A 57 96.89 -92.31 119.86
N THR A 58 97.98 -92.72 119.21
CA THR A 58 98.50 -92.05 118.01
C THR A 58 97.68 -92.37 116.77
N THR A 59 97.30 -93.63 116.54
CA THR A 59 96.43 -93.99 115.39
C THR A 59 95.02 -93.43 115.54
N LEU A 60 94.39 -93.51 116.71
CA LEU A 60 93.08 -92.91 116.97
C LEU A 60 93.15 -91.38 117.02
N GLY A 61 94.22 -90.79 117.58
CA GLY A 61 94.43 -89.34 117.56
C GLY A 61 94.62 -88.80 116.14
N ASN A 62 95.40 -89.50 115.31
CA ASN A 62 95.57 -89.17 113.90
C ASN A 62 94.28 -89.37 113.10
N LYS A 63 93.51 -90.44 113.38
CA LYS A 63 92.18 -90.65 112.78
C LYS A 63 91.20 -89.56 113.18
N LEU A 64 90.98 -89.31 114.47
CA LEU A 64 90.09 -88.25 114.93
C LEU A 64 90.49 -86.86 114.39
N LYS A 65 91.80 -86.60 114.22
CA LYS A 65 92.28 -85.39 113.55
C LYS A 65 91.96 -85.38 112.04
N GLN A 66 92.18 -86.49 111.34
CA GLN A 66 91.82 -86.65 109.93
C GLN A 66 90.31 -86.55 109.70
N ASP A 67 89.51 -87.22 110.52
CA ASP A 67 88.05 -87.25 110.50
C ASP A 67 87.48 -85.85 110.79
N ALA A 68 88.06 -85.11 111.75
CA ALA A 68 87.71 -83.72 112.02
C ALA A 68 88.08 -82.81 110.85
N GLU A 69 89.30 -82.90 110.30
CA GLU A 69 89.69 -82.13 109.12
C GLU A 69 88.86 -82.50 107.88
N GLU A 70 88.36 -83.74 107.76
CA GLU A 70 87.45 -84.12 106.67
C GLU A 70 86.03 -83.58 106.90
N LEU A 71 85.55 -83.56 108.15
CA LEU A 71 84.30 -82.92 108.53
C LEU A 71 84.37 -81.41 108.25
N ASP A 72 85.44 -80.72 108.65
CA ASP A 72 85.68 -79.30 108.36
C ASP A 72 85.68 -79.02 106.85
N ARG A 73 86.33 -79.87 106.03
CA ARG A 73 86.31 -79.76 104.56
C ARG A 73 84.91 -79.97 103.98
N ARG A 74 84.16 -80.96 104.48
CA ARG A 74 82.78 -81.24 104.04
C ARG A 74 81.84 -80.10 104.44
N GLU A 75 82.00 -79.55 105.64
CA GLU A 75 81.24 -78.41 106.15
C GLU A 75 81.52 -77.15 105.32
N GLN A 76 82.79 -76.86 104.98
CA GLN A 76 83.14 -75.78 104.04
C GLN A 76 82.54 -75.98 102.65
N ILE A 77 82.51 -77.22 102.14
CA ILE A 77 81.87 -77.54 100.85
C ILE A 77 80.35 -77.34 100.94
N ILE A 78 79.71 -77.76 102.04
CA ILE A 78 78.28 -77.53 102.27
C ILE A 78 77.98 -76.03 102.33
N GLN A 79 78.74 -75.26 103.10
CA GLN A 79 78.56 -73.80 103.23
C GLN A 79 78.74 -73.06 101.90
N ASN A 80 79.74 -73.45 101.09
CA ASN A 80 79.92 -72.91 99.74
C ASN A 80 78.75 -73.27 98.81
N LEU A 81 78.28 -74.53 98.85
CA LEU A 81 77.14 -74.98 98.04
C LEU A 81 75.81 -74.37 98.50
N THR A 82 75.62 -74.07 99.78
CA THR A 82 74.44 -73.34 100.26
C THR A 82 74.49 -71.88 99.82
N ALA A 83 75.65 -71.22 99.89
CA ALA A 83 75.81 -69.86 99.38
C ALA A 83 75.57 -69.78 97.86
N GLU A 84 76.14 -70.71 97.08
CA GLU A 84 75.89 -70.81 95.64
C GLU A 84 74.41 -71.05 95.32
N ASN A 85 73.71 -71.88 96.10
CA ASN A 85 72.28 -72.16 95.91
C ASN A 85 71.39 -70.98 96.36
N GLU A 86 71.79 -70.23 97.39
CA GLU A 86 71.14 -68.97 97.77
C GLU A 86 71.34 -67.90 96.69
N ASP A 87 72.55 -67.72 96.14
CA ASP A 87 72.82 -66.80 95.03
C ASP A 87 72.08 -67.19 93.73
N LEU A 88 72.01 -68.49 93.41
CA LEU A 88 71.21 -69.00 92.30
C LEU A 88 69.70 -68.79 92.55
N SER A 89 69.21 -69.01 93.77
CA SER A 89 67.82 -68.73 94.13
C SER A 89 67.49 -67.23 94.04
N ASN A 90 68.42 -66.36 94.46
CA ASN A 90 68.29 -64.92 94.38
C ASN A 90 68.25 -64.44 92.92
N THR A 91 69.17 -64.92 92.07
CA THR A 91 69.20 -64.56 90.65
C THR A 91 68.01 -65.13 89.86
N ILE A 92 67.53 -66.33 90.18
CA ILE A 92 66.27 -66.86 89.64
C ILE A 92 65.09 -65.98 90.07
N SER A 93 65.07 -65.50 91.33
CA SER A 93 64.02 -64.60 91.81
C SER A 93 64.05 -63.24 91.10
N THR A 94 65.21 -62.63 90.89
CA THR A 94 65.31 -61.33 90.19
C THR A 94 64.94 -61.47 88.72
N LEU A 95 65.46 -62.48 88.02
CA LEU A 95 65.12 -62.76 86.61
C LEU A 95 63.62 -63.06 86.43
N ASN A 96 62.99 -63.73 87.40
CA ASN A 96 61.54 -63.96 87.37
C ASN A 96 60.75 -62.65 87.58
N THR A 97 61.17 -61.77 88.50
CA THR A 97 60.53 -60.45 88.63
C THR A 97 60.73 -59.56 87.41
N GLU A 98 61.92 -59.57 86.80
CA GLU A 98 62.23 -58.83 85.58
C GLU A 98 61.38 -59.34 84.40
N LEU A 99 61.26 -60.67 84.24
CA LEU A 99 60.41 -61.31 83.24
C LEU A 99 58.93 -60.94 83.40
N ILE A 100 58.41 -60.93 84.63
CA ILE A 100 57.04 -60.49 84.93
C ILE A 100 56.85 -59.02 84.54
N THR A 101 57.74 -58.12 84.98
CA THR A 101 57.63 -56.69 84.62
C THR A 101 57.75 -56.45 83.12
N SER A 102 58.61 -57.21 82.42
CA SER A 102 58.77 -57.12 80.97
C SER A 102 57.54 -57.63 80.21
N ASN A 103 56.87 -58.68 80.72
CA ASN A 103 55.59 -59.14 80.19
C ASN A 103 54.49 -58.08 80.39
N ASP A 104 54.35 -57.54 81.60
CA ASP A 104 53.34 -56.52 81.93
C ASP A 104 53.52 -55.25 81.08
N GLU A 105 54.77 -54.82 80.85
CA GLU A 105 55.09 -53.73 79.93
C GLU A 105 54.79 -54.08 78.47
N ALA A 106 55.12 -55.29 78.00
CA ALA A 106 54.80 -55.74 76.64
C ALA A 106 53.28 -55.81 76.40
N GLU A 107 52.51 -56.30 77.37
CA GLU A 107 51.04 -56.29 77.31
C GLU A 107 50.47 -54.88 77.33
N ARG A 108 51.02 -53.97 78.17
CA ARG A 108 50.63 -52.55 78.16
C ARG A 108 50.88 -51.90 76.82
N ILE A 109 52.08 -52.10 76.25
CA ILE A 109 52.45 -51.57 74.93
C ILE A 109 51.56 -52.15 73.84
N SER A 110 51.23 -53.45 73.88
CA SER A 110 50.28 -54.05 72.91
C SER A 110 48.90 -53.41 73.00
N ARG A 111 48.36 -53.21 74.21
CA ARG A 111 47.06 -52.55 74.43
C ARG A 111 47.06 -51.11 73.92
N GLU A 112 48.13 -50.36 74.15
CA GLU A 112 48.32 -48.99 73.65
C GLU A 112 48.42 -48.95 72.12
N LEU A 113 49.16 -49.89 71.52
CA LEU A 113 49.33 -50.02 70.06
C LEU A 113 48.00 -50.41 69.38
N ASP A 114 47.23 -51.34 69.95
CA ASP A 114 45.93 -51.74 69.42
C ASP A 114 44.87 -50.64 69.60
N ALA A 115 44.91 -49.87 70.70
CA ALA A 115 44.09 -48.66 70.84
C ALA A 115 44.43 -47.59 69.78
N LEU A 116 45.72 -47.39 69.48
CA LEU A 116 46.17 -46.48 68.42
C LEU A 116 45.79 -46.98 67.01
N ARG A 117 45.83 -48.30 66.77
CA ARG A 117 45.34 -48.92 65.51
C ARG A 117 43.85 -48.69 65.32
N ASN A 118 43.04 -49.01 66.34
CA ASN A 118 41.59 -48.84 66.28
C ASN A 118 41.23 -47.37 66.03
N ARG A 119 41.85 -46.44 66.78
CA ARG A 119 41.67 -45.01 66.56
C ARG A 119 42.08 -44.59 65.14
N ALA A 120 43.22 -45.04 64.63
CA ALA A 120 43.65 -44.69 63.27
C ALA A 120 42.69 -45.23 62.20
N GLN A 121 42.05 -46.39 62.43
CA GLN A 121 41.00 -46.92 61.57
C GLN A 121 39.70 -46.10 61.68
N GLU A 122 39.29 -45.70 62.88
CA GLU A 122 38.14 -44.82 63.12
C GLU A 122 38.32 -43.44 62.49
N ASP A 123 39.48 -42.79 62.71
CA ASP A 123 39.85 -41.51 62.11
C ASP A 123 39.86 -41.63 60.55
N THR A 124 40.45 -42.69 59.99
CA THR A 124 40.44 -42.95 58.53
C THR A 124 39.03 -43.17 57.96
N ALA A 125 38.19 -43.94 58.67
CA ALA A 125 36.81 -44.20 58.25
C ALA A 125 35.96 -42.92 58.33
N TYR A 126 36.12 -42.14 59.39
CA TYR A 126 35.48 -40.84 59.55
C TYR A 126 35.86 -39.91 58.40
N GLU A 127 37.15 -39.69 58.15
CA GLU A 127 37.62 -38.88 57.02
C GLU A 127 37.08 -39.38 55.67
N SER A 128 37.00 -40.70 55.46
CA SER A 128 36.42 -41.26 54.23
C SER A 128 34.97 -40.84 54.05
N THR A 129 34.13 -40.96 55.10
CA THR A 129 32.73 -40.53 55.01
C THR A 129 32.57 -39.01 54.95
N VAL A 130 33.52 -38.22 55.46
CA VAL A 130 33.52 -36.76 55.28
C VAL A 130 33.82 -36.43 53.82
N ARG A 131 34.91 -36.97 53.24
CA ARG A 131 35.25 -36.81 51.82
C ARG A 131 34.13 -37.25 50.88
N GLU A 132 33.40 -38.31 51.21
CA GLU A 132 32.24 -38.78 50.45
C GLU A 132 31.06 -37.78 50.51
N ARG A 133 30.77 -37.20 51.69
CA ARG A 133 29.75 -36.14 51.83
C ARG A 133 30.16 -34.87 51.08
N ASP A 134 31.40 -34.42 51.28
CA ASP A 134 31.95 -33.23 50.62
C ASP A 134 31.90 -33.38 49.09
N ALA A 135 32.24 -34.57 48.56
CA ALA A 135 32.13 -34.88 47.14
C ALA A 135 30.68 -34.86 46.64
N ALA A 136 29.75 -35.49 47.37
CA ALA A 136 28.33 -35.50 47.03
C ALA A 136 27.69 -34.09 47.09
N GLU A 137 28.13 -33.24 48.02
CA GLU A 137 27.71 -31.84 48.09
C GLU A 137 28.29 -31.02 46.94
N LEU A 138 29.57 -31.18 46.60
CA LEU A 138 30.17 -30.56 45.41
C LEU A 138 29.50 -31.02 44.11
N GLU A 139 29.02 -32.26 44.02
CA GLU A 139 28.26 -32.75 42.86
C GLU A 139 26.84 -32.15 42.80
N ARG A 140 26.14 -31.99 43.92
CA ARG A 140 24.85 -31.26 43.96
C ARG A 140 25.03 -29.81 43.54
N MET A 141 26.00 -29.10 44.12
CA MET A 141 26.25 -27.69 43.78
C MET A 141 26.66 -27.50 42.31
N ARG A 142 27.29 -28.52 41.68
CA ARG A 142 27.51 -28.55 40.23
C ARG A 142 26.20 -28.77 39.46
N GLN A 143 25.38 -29.75 39.84
CA GLN A 143 24.10 -30.03 39.20
C GLN A 143 23.17 -28.80 39.25
N GLU A 144 23.06 -28.15 40.42
CA GLU A 144 22.32 -26.90 40.60
C GLU A 144 22.88 -25.78 39.72
N ARG A 145 24.22 -25.60 39.66
CA ARG A 145 24.85 -24.62 38.75
C ARG A 145 24.49 -24.92 37.29
N ASP A 146 24.62 -26.16 36.86
CA ASP A 146 24.31 -26.59 35.48
C ASP A 146 22.82 -26.38 35.15
N GLU A 147 21.93 -26.51 36.15
CA GLU A 147 20.49 -26.24 36.03
C GLU A 147 20.18 -24.75 35.93
N TRP A 148 20.79 -23.90 36.76
CA TRP A 148 20.68 -22.45 36.65
C TRP A 148 21.29 -21.92 35.35
N GLU A 149 22.39 -22.51 34.87
CA GLU A 149 23.02 -22.17 33.60
C GLU A 149 22.12 -22.53 32.41
N ARG A 150 21.47 -23.71 32.43
CA ARG A 150 20.45 -24.08 31.44
C ARG A 150 19.22 -23.18 31.49
N ALA A 151 18.68 -22.91 32.67
CA ALA A 151 17.53 -22.01 32.84
C ALA A 151 17.80 -20.59 32.33
N ALA A 152 19.01 -20.06 32.58
CA ALA A 152 19.43 -18.75 32.06
C ALA A 152 19.63 -18.76 30.53
N GLN A 153 20.09 -19.87 29.94
CA GLN A 153 20.17 -20.04 28.48
C GLN A 153 18.77 -20.11 27.84
N ASP A 154 17.84 -20.87 28.42
CA ASP A 154 16.45 -20.96 27.97
C ASP A 154 15.72 -19.60 28.10
N GLU A 155 15.95 -18.85 29.18
CA GLU A 155 15.43 -17.50 29.34
C GLU A 155 16.04 -16.52 28.32
N ALA A 156 17.35 -16.60 28.06
CA ALA A 156 18.01 -15.76 27.05
C ALA A 156 17.46 -16.02 25.65
N LEU A 157 17.31 -17.30 25.25
CA LEU A 157 16.70 -17.68 23.97
C LEU A 157 15.24 -17.23 23.87
N ARG A 158 14.47 -17.32 24.96
CA ARG A 158 13.09 -16.80 25.02
C ARG A 158 13.06 -15.28 24.86
N ASN A 159 13.97 -14.55 25.49
CA ASN A 159 14.05 -13.09 25.37
C ASN A 159 14.53 -12.66 23.97
N GLU A 160 15.43 -13.39 23.33
CA GLU A 160 15.81 -13.18 21.93
C GLU A 160 14.61 -13.38 21.00
N GLN A 161 13.86 -14.48 21.15
CA GLN A 161 12.64 -14.75 20.38
C GLN A 161 11.56 -13.67 20.57
N LEU A 162 11.33 -13.21 21.81
CA LEU A 162 10.39 -12.13 22.10
C LEU A 162 10.86 -10.79 21.51
N THR A 163 12.16 -10.50 21.55
CA THR A 163 12.72 -9.29 20.93
C THR A 163 12.53 -9.32 19.41
N ALA A 164 12.85 -10.44 18.77
CA ALA A 164 12.66 -10.64 17.33
C ALA A 164 11.17 -10.53 16.91
N GLN A 165 10.24 -11.01 17.75
CA GLN A 165 8.80 -10.83 17.54
C GLN A 165 8.35 -9.36 17.68
N VAL A 166 8.86 -8.64 18.69
CA VAL A 166 8.58 -7.21 18.87
C VAL A 166 9.10 -6.39 17.69
N GLU A 167 10.31 -6.67 17.19
CA GLU A 167 10.82 -6.00 15.98
C GLU A 167 10.07 -6.41 14.69
N ALA A 168 9.56 -7.64 14.60
CA ALA A 168 8.71 -8.04 13.47
C ALA A 168 7.41 -7.22 13.47
N LEU A 169 6.72 -7.18 14.61
CA LEU A 169 5.48 -6.43 14.79
C LEU A 169 5.68 -4.91 14.67
N SER A 170 6.84 -4.35 15.05
CA SER A 170 7.14 -2.93 14.84
C SER A 170 7.33 -2.60 13.36
N ARG A 171 8.06 -3.44 12.61
CA ARG A 171 8.25 -3.29 11.16
C ARG A 171 6.92 -3.46 10.41
N GLU A 172 6.06 -4.40 10.81
CA GLU A 172 4.70 -4.54 10.26
C GLU A 172 3.84 -3.31 10.55
N LEU A 173 3.88 -2.77 11.78
CA LEU A 173 3.16 -1.55 12.17
C LEU A 173 3.65 -0.31 11.40
N GLU A 174 4.95 -0.20 11.13
CA GLU A 174 5.55 0.87 10.31
C GLU A 174 5.07 0.81 8.85
N VAL A 175 5.00 -0.39 8.25
CA VAL A 175 4.46 -0.60 6.90
C VAL A 175 2.96 -0.23 6.86
N GLU A 176 2.15 -0.75 7.77
CA GLU A 176 0.72 -0.41 7.90
C GLU A 176 0.49 1.09 8.18
N ALA A 177 1.41 1.78 8.87
CA ALA A 177 1.34 3.23 9.04
C ALA A 177 1.63 3.97 7.72
N ALA A 178 2.68 3.58 6.99
CA ALA A 178 3.05 4.16 5.71
C ALA A 178 1.97 3.93 4.63
N GLU A 179 1.36 2.73 4.60
CA GLU A 179 0.26 2.41 3.69
C GLU A 179 -0.99 3.23 3.98
N ARG A 180 -1.39 3.39 5.24
CA ARG A 180 -2.51 4.30 5.60
C ARG A 180 -2.21 5.74 5.25
N GLU A 181 -0.97 6.21 5.40
CA GLU A 181 -0.58 7.56 4.97
C GLU A 181 -0.62 7.71 3.44
N ALA A 182 -0.24 6.68 2.68
CA ALA A 182 -0.38 6.65 1.22
C ALA A 182 -1.86 6.67 0.78
N GLN A 183 -2.70 5.84 1.38
CA GLN A 183 -4.15 5.83 1.12
C GLN A 183 -4.81 7.17 1.49
N ALA A 184 -4.43 7.79 2.62
CA ALA A 184 -4.93 9.10 3.02
C ALA A 184 -4.51 10.21 2.03
N ARG A 185 -3.27 10.20 1.55
CA ARG A 185 -2.79 11.10 0.48
C ARG A 185 -3.59 10.92 -0.81
N GLU A 186 -3.90 9.68 -1.18
CA GLU A 186 -4.66 9.39 -2.40
C GLU A 186 -6.13 9.83 -2.29
N VAL A 187 -6.80 9.57 -1.17
CA VAL A 187 -8.16 10.10 -0.91
C VAL A 187 -8.19 11.64 -0.92
N ILE A 188 -7.12 12.31 -0.48
CA ILE A 188 -6.98 13.77 -0.60
C ILE A 188 -6.77 14.20 -2.06
N ARG A 189 -6.00 13.45 -2.86
CA ARG A 189 -5.84 13.70 -4.31
C ARG A 189 -7.17 13.56 -5.03
N GLU A 190 -7.92 12.49 -4.78
CA GLU A 190 -9.22 12.23 -5.39
C GLU A 190 -10.25 13.29 -5.04
N LYS A 191 -10.35 13.68 -3.76
CA LYS A 191 -11.22 14.78 -3.32
C LYS A 191 -10.88 16.11 -4.01
N LYS A 192 -9.60 16.42 -4.21
CA LYS A 192 -9.18 17.61 -4.99
C LYS A 192 -9.58 17.51 -6.46
N THR A 193 -9.42 16.35 -7.12
CA THR A 193 -9.86 16.17 -8.51
C THR A 193 -11.39 16.20 -8.65
N SER A 194 -12.13 15.67 -7.68
CA SER A 194 -13.60 15.72 -7.63
C SER A 194 -14.10 17.15 -7.45
N ALA A 195 -13.53 17.92 -6.52
CA ALA A 195 -13.89 19.33 -6.33
C ALA A 195 -13.56 20.20 -7.56
N ASN A 196 -12.43 19.94 -8.23
CA ASN A 196 -12.07 20.61 -9.49
C ASN A 196 -13.06 20.28 -10.61
N LEU A 197 -13.44 19.01 -10.77
CA LEU A 197 -14.46 18.60 -11.74
C LEU A 197 -15.83 19.21 -11.43
N GLN A 198 -16.22 19.28 -10.15
CA GLN A 198 -17.44 19.96 -9.72
C GLN A 198 -17.42 21.45 -10.10
N SER A 199 -16.33 22.17 -9.82
CA SER A 199 -16.19 23.59 -10.21
C SER A 199 -16.32 23.78 -11.72
N VAL A 200 -15.69 22.93 -12.54
CA VAL A 200 -15.78 22.99 -14.00
C VAL A 200 -17.21 22.67 -14.49
N LEU A 201 -17.92 21.77 -13.83
CA LEU A 201 -19.32 21.46 -14.13
C LEU A 201 -20.27 22.61 -13.71
N GLU A 202 -20.01 23.28 -12.59
CA GLU A 202 -20.76 24.46 -12.14
C GLU A 202 -20.53 25.65 -13.09
N ASP A 203 -19.28 25.91 -13.51
CA ASP A 203 -18.95 26.92 -14.52
C ASP A 203 -19.60 26.61 -15.88
N PHE A 204 -19.60 25.35 -16.32
CA PHE A 204 -20.26 24.93 -17.56
C PHE A 204 -21.78 25.07 -17.47
N GLN A 205 -22.40 24.69 -16.35
CA GLN A 205 -23.83 24.86 -16.11
C GLN A 205 -24.21 26.35 -16.10
N ALA A 206 -23.46 27.18 -15.38
CA ALA A 206 -23.67 28.63 -15.38
C ALA A 206 -23.40 29.26 -16.77
N GLY A 207 -22.46 28.73 -17.53
CA GLY A 207 -22.23 29.10 -18.94
C GLY A 207 -23.46 28.81 -19.79
N LYS A 208 -23.97 27.57 -19.76
CA LYS A 208 -25.16 27.15 -20.49
C LYS A 208 -26.42 27.87 -20.02
N GLU A 209 -26.57 28.18 -18.74
CA GLU A 209 -27.70 28.95 -18.25
C GLU A 209 -27.67 30.40 -18.77
N ARG A 210 -26.48 31.03 -18.86
CA ARG A 210 -26.31 32.35 -19.50
C ARG A 210 -26.60 32.30 -21.00
N GLU A 211 -26.08 31.32 -21.73
CA GLU A 211 -26.39 31.09 -23.15
C GLU A 211 -27.89 30.93 -23.40
N MET A 212 -28.56 30.09 -22.60
CA MET A 212 -30.01 29.87 -22.69
C MET A 212 -30.80 31.13 -22.35
N LYS A 213 -30.42 31.88 -21.31
CA LYS A 213 -31.04 33.18 -20.97
C LYS A 213 -30.85 34.20 -22.09
N GLN A 214 -29.68 34.24 -22.74
CA GLN A 214 -29.43 35.10 -23.90
C GLN A 214 -30.27 34.69 -25.12
N ALA A 215 -30.34 33.39 -25.44
CA ALA A 215 -31.15 32.88 -26.54
C ALA A 215 -32.66 33.12 -26.32
N VAL A 216 -33.16 32.94 -25.09
CA VAL A 216 -34.54 33.29 -24.73
C VAL A 216 -34.77 34.79 -24.83
N GLY A 217 -33.87 35.63 -24.29
CA GLY A 217 -33.98 37.09 -24.38
C GLY A 217 -33.97 37.61 -25.83
N GLU A 218 -33.21 36.96 -26.72
CA GLU A 218 -33.17 37.27 -28.14
C GLU A 218 -34.43 36.80 -28.89
N LEU A 219 -34.93 35.59 -28.60
CA LEU A 219 -36.22 35.14 -29.13
C LEU A 219 -37.38 36.01 -28.63
N GLU A 220 -37.34 36.50 -27.40
CA GLU A 220 -38.29 37.52 -26.91
C GLU A 220 -38.10 38.88 -27.60
N SER A 221 -36.88 39.29 -27.93
CA SER A 221 -36.59 40.54 -28.66
C SER A 221 -37.21 40.49 -30.07
N GLN A 222 -37.00 39.37 -30.76
CA GLN A 222 -37.56 39.09 -32.08
C GLN A 222 -39.09 38.94 -32.04
N LEU A 223 -39.64 38.29 -31.01
CA LEU A 223 -41.09 38.22 -30.78
C LEU A 223 -41.69 39.61 -30.59
N ARG A 224 -41.11 40.45 -29.72
CA ARG A 224 -41.54 41.83 -29.47
C ARG A 224 -41.49 42.65 -30.76
N HIS A 225 -40.41 42.56 -31.53
CA HIS A 225 -40.26 43.24 -32.81
C HIS A 225 -41.31 42.79 -33.83
N ALA A 226 -41.54 41.47 -33.97
CA ALA A 226 -42.58 40.93 -34.84
C ALA A 226 -43.99 41.35 -34.41
N THR A 227 -44.29 41.40 -33.09
CA THR A 227 -45.58 41.92 -32.60
C THR A 227 -45.74 43.42 -32.83
N ASN A 228 -44.67 44.21 -32.76
CA ASN A 228 -44.69 45.64 -33.06
C ASN A 228 -44.95 45.88 -34.55
N LEU A 229 -44.20 45.20 -35.44
CA LEU A 229 -44.46 45.25 -36.89
C LEU A 229 -45.88 44.81 -37.22
N LEU A 230 -46.39 43.75 -36.58
CA LEU A 230 -47.76 43.28 -36.77
C LEU A 230 -48.81 44.27 -36.23
N ALA A 231 -48.50 45.02 -35.17
CA ALA A 231 -49.33 46.12 -34.69
C ALA A 231 -49.30 47.33 -35.64
N GLU A 232 -48.13 47.69 -36.18
CA GLU A 232 -47.96 48.73 -37.20
C GLU A 232 -48.69 48.38 -38.50
N PHE A 233 -48.58 47.14 -38.99
CA PHE A 233 -49.31 46.66 -40.15
C PHE A 233 -50.82 46.64 -39.90
N LYS A 234 -51.28 46.23 -38.72
CA LYS A 234 -52.71 46.32 -38.33
C LYS A 234 -53.19 47.78 -38.28
N HIS A 235 -52.41 48.68 -37.69
CA HIS A 235 -52.74 50.10 -37.65
C HIS A 235 -52.77 50.71 -39.06
N ARG A 236 -51.81 50.36 -39.92
CA ARG A 236 -51.75 50.80 -41.31
C ARG A 236 -52.89 50.25 -42.15
N ALA A 237 -53.29 48.99 -41.94
CA ALA A 237 -54.48 48.40 -42.55
C ALA A 237 -55.75 49.14 -42.09
N TYR A 238 -55.93 49.31 -40.76
CA TYR A 238 -57.05 50.06 -40.21
C TYR A 238 -57.12 51.51 -40.72
N MET A 239 -55.98 52.19 -40.85
CA MET A 239 -55.93 53.56 -41.39
C MET A 239 -56.23 53.60 -42.90
N ALA A 240 -55.85 52.56 -43.66
CA ALA A 240 -56.20 52.43 -45.06
C ALA A 240 -57.69 52.08 -45.26
N GLU A 241 -58.24 51.20 -44.43
CA GLU A 241 -59.68 50.89 -44.36
C GLU A 241 -60.48 52.13 -43.96
N ALA A 242 -60.05 52.86 -42.92
CA ALA A 242 -60.68 54.10 -42.48
C ALA A 242 -60.64 55.20 -43.56
N PHE A 243 -59.53 55.34 -44.28
CA PHE A 243 -59.43 56.23 -45.45
C PHE A 243 -60.33 55.78 -46.60
N SER A 244 -60.44 54.46 -46.84
CA SER A 244 -61.31 53.88 -47.87
C SER A 244 -62.80 53.85 -47.50
N SER A 245 -63.16 54.00 -46.22
CA SER A 245 -64.55 54.17 -45.77
C SER A 245 -64.92 55.65 -45.61
N SER A 246 -63.98 56.51 -45.21
CA SER A 246 -64.08 57.97 -45.26
C SER A 246 -63.81 58.50 -46.68
N SER A 247 -64.24 57.76 -47.69
CA SER A 247 -63.83 57.91 -49.08
C SER A 247 -64.48 59.11 -49.74
N SER A 248 -63.81 60.25 -49.67
CA SER A 248 -64.10 61.41 -50.51
C SER A 248 -63.99 61.07 -52.01
N ASN A 249 -63.30 59.97 -52.39
CA ASN A 249 -63.30 59.46 -53.75
C ASN A 249 -64.69 58.89 -54.15
N ALA A 250 -65.44 58.29 -53.23
CA ALA A 250 -66.80 57.83 -53.52
C ALA A 250 -67.75 59.02 -53.73
N ASP A 251 -67.67 60.04 -52.88
CA ASP A 251 -68.45 61.28 -53.03
C ASP A 251 -68.04 62.06 -54.29
N GLN A 252 -66.74 62.13 -54.61
CA GLN A 252 -66.25 62.75 -55.85
C GLN A 252 -66.68 61.96 -57.09
N VAL A 253 -66.67 60.62 -57.08
CA VAL A 253 -67.18 59.81 -58.18
C VAL A 253 -68.69 60.00 -58.33
N ALA A 254 -69.46 60.04 -57.24
CA ALA A 254 -70.90 60.32 -57.28
C ALA A 254 -71.20 61.74 -57.81
N ALA A 255 -70.40 62.74 -57.43
CA ALA A 255 -70.49 64.11 -57.94
C ALA A 255 -70.13 64.19 -59.43
N LEU A 256 -69.03 63.54 -59.86
CA LEU A 256 -68.62 63.48 -61.26
C LEU A 256 -69.63 62.71 -62.12
N GLU A 257 -70.23 61.63 -61.60
CA GLU A 257 -71.34 60.94 -62.26
C GLU A 257 -72.57 61.85 -62.44
N LYS A 258 -72.92 62.64 -61.41
CA LYS A 258 -74.02 63.62 -61.50
C LYS A 258 -73.71 64.69 -62.56
N ASP A 259 -72.49 65.23 -62.55
CA ASP A 259 -71.98 66.17 -63.56
C ASP A 259 -72.03 65.60 -64.99
N VAL A 260 -71.65 64.33 -65.16
CA VAL A 260 -71.71 63.63 -66.46
C VAL A 260 -73.16 63.38 -66.88
N LYS A 261 -74.06 63.02 -65.96
CA LYS A 261 -75.50 62.84 -66.24
C LYS A 261 -76.15 64.17 -66.64
N GLU A 262 -75.88 65.26 -65.92
CA GLU A 262 -76.36 66.60 -66.25
C GLU A 262 -75.81 67.11 -67.59
N LYS A 263 -74.51 66.94 -67.86
CA LYS A 263 -73.90 67.27 -69.16
C LYS A 263 -74.46 66.40 -70.29
N THR A 264 -74.80 65.14 -70.03
CA THR A 264 -75.45 64.25 -71.00
C THR A 264 -76.90 64.70 -71.30
N ILE A 265 -77.66 65.13 -70.29
CA ILE A 265 -78.98 65.73 -70.46
C ILE A 265 -78.89 67.05 -71.24
N LEU A 266 -77.88 67.89 -70.95
CA LEU A 266 -77.63 69.13 -71.69
C LEU A 266 -77.25 68.85 -73.16
N ILE A 267 -76.41 67.86 -73.43
CA ILE A 267 -76.12 67.39 -74.79
C ILE A 267 -77.39 66.84 -75.46
N GLY A 268 -78.27 66.17 -74.72
CA GLY A 268 -79.59 65.75 -75.21
C GLY A 268 -80.47 66.93 -75.63
N LYS A 269 -80.56 67.97 -74.80
CA LYS A 269 -81.27 69.22 -75.11
C LYS A 269 -80.67 69.92 -76.33
N LEU A 270 -79.36 70.17 -76.32
CA LEU A 270 -78.65 70.83 -77.43
C LEU A 270 -78.75 70.03 -78.74
N ARG A 271 -78.80 68.70 -78.69
CA ARG A 271 -79.09 67.86 -79.87
C ARG A 271 -80.54 68.00 -80.33
N HIS A 272 -81.52 68.06 -79.43
CA HIS A 272 -82.91 68.27 -79.80
C HIS A 272 -83.14 69.68 -80.37
N GLU A 273 -82.54 70.71 -79.77
CA GLU A 273 -82.50 72.08 -80.29
C GLU A 273 -81.81 72.17 -81.65
N ALA A 274 -80.70 71.44 -81.87
CA ALA A 274 -80.04 71.36 -83.17
C ALA A 274 -80.85 70.57 -84.23
N VAL A 275 -81.70 69.62 -83.81
CA VAL A 275 -82.66 68.95 -84.70
C VAL A 275 -83.80 69.91 -85.06
N ILE A 276 -84.39 70.62 -84.09
CA ILE A 276 -85.41 71.65 -84.31
C ILE A 276 -84.86 72.78 -85.20
N ALA A 277 -83.61 73.20 -85.00
CA ALA A 277 -82.94 74.19 -85.84
C ALA A 277 -82.70 73.67 -87.27
N ASN A 278 -82.37 72.39 -87.45
CA ASN A 278 -82.32 71.77 -88.79
C ASN A 278 -83.71 71.66 -89.42
N GLU A 279 -84.76 71.42 -88.64
CA GLU A 279 -86.14 71.35 -89.12
C GLU A 279 -86.64 72.75 -89.54
N HIS A 280 -86.36 73.79 -88.75
CA HIS A 280 -86.57 75.19 -89.11
C HIS A 280 -85.75 75.58 -90.37
N LEU A 281 -84.49 75.17 -90.48
CA LEU A 281 -83.66 75.40 -91.68
C LEU A 281 -84.25 74.68 -92.90
N THR A 282 -84.70 73.43 -92.75
CA THR A 282 -85.27 72.62 -93.83
C THR A 282 -86.60 73.18 -94.29
N GLU A 283 -87.46 73.63 -93.38
CA GLU A 283 -88.72 74.30 -93.69
C GLU A 283 -88.49 75.69 -94.31
N ALA A 284 -87.49 76.44 -93.86
CA ALA A 284 -87.08 77.70 -94.49
C ALA A 284 -86.56 77.49 -95.93
N LEU A 285 -85.71 76.47 -96.15
CA LEU A 285 -85.23 76.09 -97.49
C LEU A 285 -86.36 75.56 -98.38
N ARG A 286 -87.32 74.82 -97.82
CA ARG A 286 -88.53 74.32 -98.50
C ARG A 286 -89.45 75.46 -98.93
N ARG A 287 -89.57 76.53 -98.13
CA ARG A 287 -90.29 77.76 -98.48
C ARG A 287 -89.54 78.58 -99.52
N LEU A 288 -88.24 78.81 -99.34
CA LEU A 288 -87.40 79.59 -100.26
C LEU A 288 -87.36 78.96 -101.67
N ARG A 289 -87.33 77.62 -101.76
CA ARG A 289 -87.37 76.88 -103.02
C ARG A 289 -88.76 76.87 -103.70
N LYS A 290 -89.78 77.49 -103.10
CA LYS A 290 -91.14 77.60 -103.66
C LYS A 290 -91.42 78.96 -104.33
N SER A 291 -90.57 79.96 -104.12
CA SER A 291 -90.75 81.33 -104.64
C SER A 291 -89.75 81.67 -105.75
N SER A 292 -90.20 81.51 -107.01
CA SER A 292 -89.82 82.24 -108.25
C SER A 292 -88.34 82.64 -108.50
N SER A 293 -87.68 82.37 -109.65
CA SER A 293 -88.11 81.89 -110.98
C SER A 293 -89.32 82.60 -111.60
N ASP A 294 -89.12 83.68 -112.36
CA ASP A 294 -88.91 83.57 -113.82
C ASP A 294 -88.47 84.91 -114.46
N SER A 295 -88.07 84.92 -115.74
CA SER A 295 -87.49 86.07 -116.45
C SER A 295 -88.52 87.00 -117.14
N SER A 296 -89.18 87.86 -116.36
CA SER A 296 -90.18 88.81 -116.89
C SER A 296 -89.57 90.08 -117.54
N VAL A 297 -89.27 90.04 -118.84
CA VAL A 297 -88.95 91.25 -119.64
C VAL A 297 -90.24 92.05 -119.93
N ASP A 298 -90.22 93.38 -119.73
CA ASP A 298 -91.41 94.21 -119.92
C ASP A 298 -91.78 94.37 -121.41
N LYS A 299 -92.95 93.82 -121.76
CA LYS A 299 -93.54 93.88 -123.10
C LYS A 299 -93.79 95.32 -123.58
N ARG A 300 -94.02 96.28 -122.68
CA ARG A 300 -94.22 97.70 -123.07
C ARG A 300 -92.93 98.33 -123.58
N LEU A 301 -91.80 98.04 -122.95
CA LEU A 301 -90.49 98.56 -123.37
C LEU A 301 -90.11 98.06 -124.77
N VAL A 302 -90.18 96.74 -124.99
CA VAL A 302 -89.87 96.11 -126.28
C VAL A 302 -90.77 96.64 -127.40
N THR A 303 -92.08 96.80 -127.14
CA THR A 303 -93.04 97.30 -128.14
C THR A 303 -92.72 98.73 -128.58
N ASN A 304 -92.31 99.61 -127.67
CA ASN A 304 -92.02 101.01 -127.98
C ASN A 304 -90.74 101.16 -128.83
N VAL A 305 -89.68 100.40 -128.50
CA VAL A 305 -88.43 100.36 -129.29
C VAL A 305 -88.68 99.80 -130.70
N MET A 306 -89.52 98.76 -130.83
CA MET A 306 -89.89 98.18 -132.12
C MET A 306 -90.70 99.16 -133.00
N LEU A 307 -91.57 99.98 -132.40
CA LEU A 307 -92.31 101.03 -133.13
C LEU A 307 -91.40 102.16 -133.60
N GLN A 308 -90.41 102.58 -132.81
CA GLN A 308 -89.40 103.55 -133.25
C GLN A 308 -88.58 103.02 -134.45
N PHE A 309 -88.23 101.73 -134.46
CA PHE A 309 -87.50 101.10 -135.57
C PHE A 309 -88.30 101.04 -136.90
N LEU A 310 -89.63 100.99 -136.81
CA LEU A 310 -90.55 100.99 -137.95
C LEU A 310 -90.92 102.42 -138.42
N GLY A 311 -90.96 103.39 -137.51
CA GLY A 311 -91.23 104.80 -137.83
C GLY A 311 -90.02 105.56 -138.42
N ALA A 312 -88.80 105.06 -138.24
CA ALA A 312 -87.59 105.67 -138.80
C ALA A 312 -87.54 105.59 -140.34
N ALA A 313 -87.30 106.72 -141.00
CA ALA A 313 -87.23 106.80 -142.45
C ALA A 313 -86.08 105.95 -143.03
N ARG A 314 -86.27 105.40 -144.24
CA ARG A 314 -85.27 104.58 -144.95
C ARG A 314 -84.04 105.41 -145.32
N GLY A 315 -83.06 105.44 -144.42
CA GLY A 315 -81.79 106.14 -144.58
C GLY A 315 -81.20 106.69 -143.28
N ASP A 316 -81.97 106.78 -142.19
CA ASP A 316 -81.48 107.34 -140.92
C ASP A 316 -80.54 106.38 -140.16
N SER A 317 -79.36 106.89 -139.78
CA SER A 317 -78.35 106.20 -138.97
C SER A 317 -78.91 105.67 -137.65
N LYS A 318 -79.84 106.39 -137.02
CA LYS A 318 -80.45 106.03 -135.72
C LYS A 318 -81.11 104.66 -135.73
N ARG A 319 -81.49 104.16 -136.91
CA ARG A 319 -82.12 102.84 -137.07
C ARG A 319 -81.22 101.68 -136.66
N PHE A 320 -79.89 101.82 -136.75
CA PHE A 320 -78.92 100.83 -136.27
C PHE A 320 -78.71 100.91 -134.75
N GLU A 321 -78.72 102.10 -134.17
CA GLU A 321 -78.62 102.31 -132.72
C GLU A 321 -79.82 101.67 -132.00
N VAL A 322 -81.03 101.90 -132.51
CA VAL A 322 -82.28 101.28 -132.01
C VAL A 322 -82.23 99.75 -132.09
N LEU A 323 -81.65 99.18 -133.16
CA LEU A 323 -81.51 97.73 -133.30
C LEU A 323 -80.48 97.15 -132.30
N SER A 324 -79.38 97.86 -132.06
CA SER A 324 -78.35 97.49 -131.07
C SER A 324 -78.91 97.48 -129.64
N VAL A 325 -79.69 98.50 -129.28
CA VAL A 325 -80.41 98.57 -128.00
C VAL A 325 -81.41 97.41 -127.85
N LEU A 326 -82.14 97.06 -128.92
CA LEU A 326 -83.09 95.94 -128.90
C LEU A 326 -82.38 94.60 -128.68
N ALA A 327 -81.23 94.37 -129.34
CA ALA A 327 -80.40 93.18 -129.13
C ALA A 327 -79.90 93.04 -127.68
N SER A 328 -79.52 94.16 -127.05
CA SER A 328 -79.09 94.18 -125.64
C SER A 328 -80.24 93.97 -124.66
N ILE A 329 -81.45 94.47 -124.94
CA ILE A 329 -82.63 94.26 -124.09
C ILE A 329 -83.14 92.82 -124.17
N LEU A 330 -83.07 92.19 -125.35
CA LEU A 330 -83.54 90.83 -125.55
C LEU A 330 -82.46 89.75 -125.34
N SER A 331 -81.24 90.13 -124.99
CA SER A 331 -80.09 89.23 -124.76
C SER A 331 -79.77 88.31 -125.94
N TRP A 332 -79.76 88.85 -127.16
CA TRP A 332 -79.46 88.09 -128.38
C TRP A 332 -78.06 87.49 -128.37
N ASP A 333 -77.97 86.21 -128.71
CA ASP A 333 -76.71 85.47 -128.80
C ASP A 333 -75.96 85.81 -130.12
N ASP A 334 -74.66 85.55 -130.19
CA ASP A 334 -73.81 86.09 -131.27
C ASP A 334 -74.21 85.61 -132.67
N ALA A 335 -74.80 84.41 -132.79
CA ALA A 335 -75.33 83.88 -134.05
C ALA A 335 -76.63 84.60 -134.51
N GLU A 336 -77.41 85.15 -133.57
CA GLU A 336 -78.58 85.97 -133.88
C GLU A 336 -78.15 87.39 -134.28
N ARG A 337 -77.12 87.90 -133.59
CA ARG A 337 -76.44 89.16 -133.94
C ARG A 337 -75.82 89.08 -135.34
N GLU A 338 -75.24 87.95 -135.77
CA GLU A 338 -74.79 87.76 -137.16
C GLU A 338 -75.95 87.88 -138.18
N LYS A 339 -77.09 87.21 -137.95
CA LYS A 339 -78.28 87.31 -138.83
C LYS A 339 -78.88 88.72 -138.89
N ALA A 340 -78.77 89.50 -137.81
CA ALA A 340 -79.17 90.90 -137.78
C ALA A 340 -78.14 91.85 -138.46
N GLY A 341 -76.95 91.34 -138.82
CA GLY A 341 -75.89 92.08 -139.52
C GLY A 341 -74.75 92.61 -138.64
N LEU A 342 -74.50 92.05 -137.44
CA LEU A 342 -73.57 92.60 -136.45
C LEU A 342 -72.18 91.91 -136.26
N GLN A 343 -72.00 90.57 -136.21
CA GLN A 343 -70.70 89.95 -135.79
C GLN A 343 -70.43 88.45 -136.16
N ARG A 344 -69.30 87.83 -135.67
CA ARG A 344 -68.73 86.45 -135.94
C ARG A 344 -67.90 85.87 -134.71
N SER A 345 -67.52 84.57 -134.58
CA SER A 345 -67.51 83.70 -133.30
C SER A 345 -66.24 82.91 -132.70
N ASN A 346 -66.02 82.74 -131.32
CA ASN A 346 -65.30 81.60 -130.51
C ASN A 346 -64.98 81.71 -128.90
N PRO A 347 -64.91 80.64 -127.99
CA PRO A 347 -64.59 80.64 -126.48
C PRO A 347 -63.67 79.50 -125.75
N ALA A 348 -63.35 79.49 -124.38
CA ALA A 348 -62.58 78.40 -123.57
C ALA A 348 -62.49 78.38 -121.93
N PRO A 349 -62.04 77.28 -121.17
CA PRO A 349 -61.89 77.05 -119.64
C PRO A 349 -60.53 76.36 -119.06
N TYR A 350 -60.14 75.82 -117.83
CA TYR A 350 -60.28 75.75 -116.28
C TYR A 350 -59.05 74.92 -115.60
N GLY A 351 -58.71 74.52 -114.31
CA GLY A 351 -59.20 74.31 -112.86
C GLY A 351 -58.08 73.94 -111.73
N ALA A 352 -58.32 73.36 -110.48
CA ALA A 352 -57.33 73.23 -109.28
C ALA A 352 -57.45 72.07 -108.14
N ALA A 353 -56.64 71.99 -107.00
CA ALA A 353 -56.46 70.79 -106.03
C ALA A 353 -56.24 70.88 -104.39
N PRO A 354 -55.20 70.34 -103.61
CA PRO A 354 -55.27 69.58 -102.25
C PRO A 354 -54.48 70.10 -100.93
N ILE A 355 -54.04 69.50 -99.74
CA ILE A 355 -53.58 68.13 -99.18
C ILE A 355 -53.71 67.65 -97.60
N PRO A 356 -52.80 67.80 -96.53
CA PRO A 356 -52.36 66.69 -95.54
C PRO A 356 -52.16 66.86 -93.93
N GLY A 357 -51.81 65.79 -93.11
CA GLY A 357 -51.36 65.73 -91.62
C GLY A 357 -51.21 64.27 -90.93
N ARG A 358 -50.79 63.84 -89.67
CA ARG A 358 -50.10 64.28 -88.35
C ARG A 358 -49.37 63.13 -87.46
N ARG A 359 -49.41 62.98 -86.07
CA ARG A 359 -48.54 62.07 -85.14
C ARG A 359 -49.00 61.67 -83.64
N VAL A 360 -48.49 60.56 -82.96
CA VAL A 360 -48.56 60.10 -81.47
C VAL A 360 -47.47 59.02 -80.98
N SER A 361 -47.02 59.01 -79.68
CA SER A 361 -46.43 58.00 -78.66
C SER A 361 -45.33 56.85 -78.81
N SER A 362 -44.49 56.62 -77.75
CA SER A 362 -44.15 55.33 -76.99
C SER A 362 -42.72 54.62 -76.88
N THR A 363 -42.36 54.13 -75.65
CA THR A 363 -41.60 52.88 -75.19
C THR A 363 -40.04 52.72 -74.93
N SER A 364 -39.69 52.31 -73.66
CA SER A 364 -38.69 51.30 -73.10
C SER A 364 -37.13 51.26 -73.21
N LYS A 365 -36.47 51.22 -72.01
CA LYS A 365 -35.34 50.38 -71.44
C LYS A 365 -33.95 50.14 -72.14
N ILE A 366 -32.85 50.15 -71.33
CA ILE A 366 -31.68 49.19 -71.19
C ILE A 366 -30.38 49.92 -70.69
N VAL A 367 -29.92 49.74 -69.43
CA VAL A 367 -28.74 48.97 -68.88
C VAL A 367 -27.37 49.69 -68.85
N ASP A 368 -26.65 49.63 -67.71
CA ASP A 368 -25.16 49.71 -67.59
C ASP A 368 -24.65 48.95 -66.33
N LEU A 369 -23.32 48.75 -66.15
CA LEU A 369 -22.73 47.64 -65.35
C LEU A 369 -21.35 47.92 -64.67
N SER A 370 -21.20 47.55 -63.38
CA SER A 370 -19.91 47.36 -62.65
C SER A 370 -20.10 46.35 -61.50
N LYS A 371 -19.29 45.27 -61.32
CA LYS A 371 -17.96 45.16 -60.63
C LYS A 371 -17.96 45.74 -59.19
N THR A 372 -17.53 45.05 -58.12
CA THR A 372 -16.34 44.15 -57.90
C THR A 372 -16.65 43.04 -56.86
N ASP A 373 -16.16 41.79 -56.96
CA ASP A 373 -14.85 41.22 -56.50
C ASP A 373 -14.76 40.83 -54.99
N GLU A 374 -15.30 39.65 -54.62
CA GLU A 374 -15.17 39.08 -53.24
C GLU A 374 -14.83 37.57 -53.19
N THR A 375 -14.86 36.86 -54.33
CA THR A 375 -14.94 35.37 -54.35
C THR A 375 -13.61 34.63 -54.13
N GLU A 376 -12.46 35.30 -54.23
CA GLU A 376 -11.15 34.65 -54.03
C GLU A 376 -10.72 34.51 -52.55
N SER A 377 -11.40 35.21 -51.64
CA SER A 377 -11.09 35.17 -50.20
C SER A 377 -11.47 33.83 -49.56
N PHE A 378 -12.62 33.27 -49.94
CA PHE A 378 -13.20 32.09 -49.31
C PHE A 378 -12.43 30.79 -49.63
N SER A 379 -12.03 30.60 -50.89
CA SER A 379 -11.30 29.40 -51.33
C SER A 379 -9.93 29.29 -50.66
N LYS A 380 -9.24 30.43 -50.47
CA LYS A 380 -7.91 30.49 -49.86
C LYS A 380 -7.94 30.07 -48.38
N MET A 381 -8.88 30.60 -47.60
CA MET A 381 -9.05 30.19 -46.19
C MET A 381 -9.51 28.73 -46.05
N TRP A 382 -10.30 28.21 -46.99
CA TRP A 382 -10.75 26.81 -46.95
C TRP A 382 -9.62 25.81 -47.27
N VAL A 383 -8.72 26.16 -48.18
CA VAL A 383 -7.48 25.40 -48.44
C VAL A 383 -6.53 25.45 -47.24
N GLU A 384 -6.39 26.61 -46.59
CA GLU A 384 -5.58 26.76 -45.37
C GLU A 384 -6.14 25.95 -44.19
N TYR A 385 -7.47 25.89 -44.05
CA TYR A 385 -8.15 25.03 -43.07
C TYR A 385 -7.81 23.53 -43.30
N LEU A 386 -7.98 23.03 -44.53
CA LEU A 386 -7.69 21.63 -44.87
C LEU A 386 -6.21 21.24 -44.65
N LEU A 387 -5.27 22.12 -44.99
CA LEU A 387 -3.84 21.91 -44.73
C LEU A 387 -3.52 21.87 -43.23
N LYS A 388 -4.23 22.66 -42.42
CA LYS A 388 -4.03 22.72 -40.97
C LYS A 388 -4.65 21.52 -40.24
N GLU A 389 -5.82 21.06 -40.68
CA GLU A 389 -6.52 19.92 -40.07
C GLU A 389 -5.84 18.59 -40.45
N SER A 390 -5.46 18.40 -41.72
CA SER A 390 -4.76 17.18 -42.18
C SER A 390 -3.34 17.01 -41.63
N ALA A 391 -2.68 18.09 -41.19
CA ALA A 391 -1.37 18.02 -40.52
C ALA A 391 -1.46 17.62 -39.03
N THR A 392 -2.64 17.66 -38.42
CA THR A 392 -2.81 17.58 -36.96
C THR A 392 -3.40 16.23 -36.51
N SER A 393 -2.66 15.15 -36.70
CA SER A 393 -3.02 13.81 -36.20
C SER A 393 -1.80 13.05 -35.63
N PRO A 394 -1.46 13.20 -34.33
CA PRO A 394 -0.43 12.40 -33.69
C PRO A 394 -0.96 11.02 -33.27
N SER A 395 -0.46 9.96 -33.90
CA SER A 395 -0.66 8.58 -33.45
C SER A 395 0.23 8.25 -32.24
N ALA A 396 -0.31 7.57 -31.23
CA ALA A 396 0.46 7.05 -30.09
C ALA A 396 -0.04 5.67 -29.62
N SER A 397 0.04 4.67 -30.51
CA SER A 397 -0.27 3.28 -30.15
C SER A 397 0.98 2.58 -29.60
N ALA A 398 1.01 2.32 -28.29
CA ALA A 398 2.04 1.54 -27.63
C ALA A 398 1.44 0.60 -26.56
N ALA A 399 1.96 -0.62 -26.50
CA ALA A 399 1.58 -1.76 -25.65
C ALA A 399 1.11 -1.44 -24.21
N PHE A 400 0.19 -2.19 -23.60
CA PHE A 400 0.43 -3.60 -23.20
C PHE A 400 -0.83 -4.46 -23.05
N SER A 401 -0.64 -5.79 -23.10
CA SER A 401 -1.71 -6.80 -22.99
C SER A 401 -1.93 -7.27 -21.54
N PRO A 402 -3.17 -7.59 -21.12
CA PRO A 402 -3.42 -8.35 -19.90
C PRO A 402 -3.08 -9.84 -20.09
N THR A 403 -2.54 -10.49 -19.07
CA THR A 403 -2.40 -11.95 -19.02
C THR A 403 -2.95 -12.48 -17.69
N HIS A 404 -3.69 -13.59 -17.75
CA HIS A 404 -4.19 -14.31 -16.58
C HIS A 404 -3.13 -15.28 -16.06
N THR A 405 -2.97 -15.38 -14.73
CA THR A 405 -2.66 -16.66 -14.06
C THR A 405 -3.17 -16.69 -12.62
N ASN A 406 -3.97 -17.71 -12.33
CA ASN A 406 -4.19 -18.44 -11.07
C ASN A 406 -4.21 -17.71 -9.72
N ALA A 407 -5.35 -17.86 -9.04
CA ALA A 407 -5.42 -17.84 -7.59
C ALA A 407 -4.75 -19.08 -6.97
N LEU A 408 -4.24 -18.92 -5.74
CA LEU A 408 -4.05 -20.00 -4.78
C LEU A 408 -4.61 -19.55 -3.41
N LEU A 409 -5.21 -20.48 -2.68
CA LEU A 409 -5.81 -20.25 -1.36
C LEU A 409 -4.78 -20.50 -0.26
N PRO A 410 -4.76 -19.70 0.82
CA PRO A 410 -4.02 -20.06 2.03
C PRO A 410 -4.81 -21.12 2.83
N ASN A 411 -4.20 -22.28 3.06
CA ASN A 411 -4.71 -23.26 4.03
C ASN A 411 -4.32 -22.83 5.46
N SER A 412 -5.25 -22.95 6.40
CA SER A 412 -5.00 -22.69 7.83
C SER A 412 -4.20 -23.81 8.50
N PRO A 413 -3.30 -23.52 9.45
CA PRO A 413 -2.70 -24.52 10.33
C PRO A 413 -3.71 -24.98 11.40
N SER A 414 -3.65 -26.26 11.77
CA SER A 414 -4.35 -26.82 12.94
C SER A 414 -3.50 -27.89 13.62
N THR A 415 -2.95 -27.53 14.78
CA THR A 415 -2.49 -28.45 15.84
C THR A 415 -3.62 -28.59 16.89
N PRO A 416 -3.60 -29.51 17.88
CA PRO A 416 -2.43 -30.09 18.56
C PRO A 416 -1.60 -31.07 17.73
#